data_AF-A0A5J5PIS9-F1
#
_entry.id   AF-A0A5J5PIS9-F1
#
_cell.length_a   1.000
_cell.length_b   1.000
_cell.length_c   1.000
_cell.angle_alpha   90.00
_cell.angle_beta   90.00
_cell.angle_gamma   90.00
#
_symmetry.space_group_name_H-M   'P 1'
#
loop_
_entity.id
_entity.type
_entity.pdbx_description
1 polymer ?
#
loop_
_entity_poly.entity_id
_entity_poly.type
_entity_poly.pdbx_seq_one_letter_code
_entity_poly.pdbx_strand_id
1 'polypeptide(L)'
;MAWSAVTSAVTTIGNLLTQEAIYLWGVEEQVDRLQTELKWMQRFLMEAETKQSKDEMIGLWVAEIRELAYDTEDVVEEFALKIGSKNKGGLASCIK
;
A
#
# COMPACT_ATOMS: atom_id res chain seq x y z
N MET A 1 4.84 14.35 3.50
CA MET A 1 6.26 14.06 3.16
C MET A 1 6.31 12.67 2.51
N ALA A 2 7.36 12.32 1.75
CA ALA A 2 7.44 10.99 1.11
C ALA A 2 7.42 9.85 2.14
N TRP A 3 8.17 10.01 3.24
CA TRP A 3 8.23 9.02 4.33
C TRP A 3 6.84 8.71 4.92
N SER A 4 6.03 9.75 5.14
CA SER A 4 4.68 9.56 5.67
C SER A 4 3.76 8.83 4.68
N ALA A 5 3.91 9.09 3.37
CA ALA A 5 3.14 8.42 2.34
C ALA A 5 3.46 6.91 2.29
N VAL A 6 4.75 6.54 2.27
CA VAL A 6 5.14 5.11 2.29
C VAL A 6 4.69 4.42 3.59
N THR A 7 4.76 5.12 4.73
CA THR A 7 4.26 4.58 6.00
C THR A 7 2.75 4.37 5.99
N SER A 8 1.98 5.31 5.42
CA SER A 8 0.54 5.14 5.22
C SER A 8 0.25 3.89 4.38
N ALA A 9 0.88 3.77 3.21
CA ALA A 9 0.70 2.63 2.32
C ALA A 9 0.98 1.28 3.02
N VAL A 10 2.08 1.17 3.79
CA VAL A 10 2.40 -0.05 4.56
C VAL A 10 1.30 -0.38 5.57
N THR A 11 0.84 0.61 6.34
CA THR A 11 -0.24 0.43 7.32
C THR A 11 -1.56 0.06 6.65
N THR A 12 -1.92 0.73 5.57
CA THR A 12 -3.13 0.49 4.78
C THR A 12 -3.15 -0.92 4.21
N ILE A 13 -2.04 -1.37 3.62
CA ILE A 13 -1.88 -2.76 3.14
C ILE A 13 -2.06 -3.76 4.28
N GLY A 14 -1.36 -3.56 5.40
CA GLY A 14 -1.45 -4.47 6.55
C GLY A 14 -2.85 -4.56 7.15
N ASN A 15 -3.61 -3.45 7.14
CA ASN A 15 -4.95 -3.38 7.70
C ASN A 15 -6.03 -3.92 6.75
N LEU A 16 -5.93 -3.63 5.45
CA LEU A 16 -6.97 -3.97 4.47
C LEU A 16 -6.82 -5.37 3.89
N LEU A 17 -5.59 -5.91 3.87
CA LEU A 17 -5.31 -7.26 3.45
C LEU A 17 -5.19 -8.16 4.68
N THR A 18 -6.28 -8.25 5.45
CA THR A 18 -6.40 -9.26 6.49
C THR A 18 -6.25 -10.67 5.89
N GLN A 19 -5.83 -11.64 6.70
CA GLN A 19 -5.60 -13.03 6.27
C GLN A 19 -6.73 -13.60 5.39
N GLU A 20 -7.97 -13.20 5.64
CA GLU A 20 -9.14 -13.67 4.92
C GLU A 20 -9.19 -13.17 3.45
N ALA A 21 -8.83 -11.91 3.18
CA ALA A 21 -8.78 -11.37 1.81
C ALA A 21 -7.64 -11.99 0.98
N ILE A 22 -6.48 -12.17 1.61
CA ILE A 22 -5.31 -12.81 1.01
C ILE A 22 -5.63 -14.26 0.66
N TYR A 23 -6.23 -15.00 1.60
CA TYR A 23 -6.58 -16.41 1.44
C TYR A 23 -7.67 -16.63 0.38
N LEU A 24 -8.72 -15.78 0.35
CA LEU A 24 -9.83 -15.95 -0.59
C LEU A 24 -9.43 -15.72 -2.05
N TRP A 25 -8.43 -14.87 -2.30
CA TRP A 25 -8.05 -14.47 -3.66
C TRP A 25 -6.64 -14.87 -4.08
N GLY A 26 -5.88 -15.53 -3.20
CA GLY A 26 -4.58 -16.11 -3.54
C GLY A 26 -3.52 -15.08 -3.89
N VAL A 27 -3.56 -13.91 -3.26
CA VAL A 27 -2.66 -12.77 -3.56
C VAL A 27 -1.50 -12.61 -2.56
N GLU A 28 -1.21 -13.64 -1.77
CA GLU A 28 -0.24 -13.60 -0.65
C GLU A 28 1.16 -13.16 -1.10
N GLU A 29 1.69 -13.79 -2.16
CA GLU A 29 3.03 -13.49 -2.68
C GLU A 29 3.15 -12.03 -3.15
N GLN A 30 2.11 -11.51 -3.80
CA GLN A 30 2.08 -10.13 -4.31
C GLN A 30 2.06 -9.13 -3.16
N VAL A 31 1.29 -9.42 -2.11
CA VAL A 31 1.20 -8.58 -0.91
C VAL A 31 2.52 -8.58 -0.16
N ASP A 32 3.14 -9.74 0.05
CA ASP A 32 4.44 -9.85 0.73
C ASP A 32 5.55 -9.13 -0.04
N ARG A 33 5.56 -9.26 -1.36
CA ARG A 33 6.50 -8.54 -2.22
C ARG A 33 6.29 -7.03 -2.11
N LEU A 34 5.04 -6.55 -2.20
CA LEU A 34 4.73 -5.13 -2.10
C LEU A 34 5.14 -4.56 -0.73
N GLN A 35 4.85 -5.25 0.37
CA GLN A 35 5.30 -4.84 1.70
C GLN A 35 6.82 -4.76 1.80
N THR A 36 7.54 -5.69 1.16
CA THR A 36 9.00 -5.71 1.15
C THR A 36 9.54 -4.48 0.43
N GLU A 37 9.06 -4.19 -0.77
CA GLU A 37 9.48 -3.02 -1.56
C GLU A 37 9.20 -1.71 -0.81
N LEU A 38 8.03 -1.57 -0.19
CA LEU A 38 7.70 -0.37 0.60
C LEU A 38 8.61 -0.19 1.82
N LYS A 39 9.01 -1.28 2.50
CA LYS A 39 10.00 -1.21 3.59
C LYS A 39 11.36 -0.73 3.09
N TRP A 40 11.79 -1.17 1.90
CA TRP A 40 13.02 -0.68 1.27
C TRP A 40 12.92 0.81 0.95
N MET A 41 11.80 1.26 0.39
CA MET A 41 11.54 2.68 0.11
C MET A 41 11.55 3.53 1.38
N GLN A 42 10.95 3.05 2.47
CA GLN A 42 11.07 3.71 3.79
C GLN A 42 12.53 3.92 4.16
N ARG A 43 13.33 2.84 4.18
CA ARG A 43 14.74 2.91 4.58
C ARG A 43 15.53 3.89 3.72
N PHE A 44 15.30 3.88 2.41
CA PHE A 44 15.89 4.86 1.49
C PHE A 44 15.49 6.30 1.84
N LEU A 45 14.20 6.55 2.04
CA LEU A 45 13.69 7.89 2.33
C LEU A 45 14.23 8.44 3.66
N MET A 46 14.42 7.58 4.66
CA MET A 46 15.07 7.96 5.93
C MET A 46 16.49 8.49 5.72
N GLU A 47 17.25 7.88 4.80
CA GLU A 47 18.58 8.35 4.46
C GLU A 47 18.54 9.60 3.56
N ALA A 48 17.60 9.64 2.62
CA ALA A 48 17.41 10.72 1.67
C ALA A 48 17.00 12.03 2.34
N GLU A 49 16.20 11.99 3.42
CA GLU A 49 15.72 13.19 4.14
C GLU A 49 16.87 14.10 4.60
N THR A 50 18.04 13.53 4.89
CA THR A 50 19.24 14.29 5.30
C THR A 50 20.05 14.86 4.13
N LYS A 51 19.84 14.35 2.91
CA LYS A 51 20.66 14.63 1.72
C LYS A 51 19.90 15.34 0.60
N GLN A 52 18.56 15.29 0.59
CA GLN A 52 17.73 15.75 -0.52
C GLN A 52 17.91 17.23 -0.85
N SER A 53 18.20 18.08 0.15
CA SER A 53 18.37 19.52 -0.06
C SER A 53 19.69 19.89 -0.77
N LYS A 54 20.61 18.93 -0.89
CA LYS A 54 21.96 19.12 -1.45
C LYS A 54 22.16 18.41 -2.79
N ASP A 55 21.23 17.54 -3.16
CA ASP A 55 21.31 16.69 -4.35
C ASP A 55 19.95 16.62 -5.04
N GLU A 56 19.86 17.27 -6.20
CA GLU A 56 18.64 17.33 -7.02
C GLU A 56 18.17 15.96 -7.48
N MET A 57 19.08 15.01 -7.71
CA MET A 57 18.72 13.63 -8.04
C MET A 57 18.01 12.99 -6.84
N ILE A 58 18.54 13.12 -5.63
CA ILE A 58 17.86 12.62 -4.43
C ILE A 58 16.47 13.27 -4.29
N GLY A 59 16.35 14.57 -4.58
CA GLY A 59 15.07 15.26 -4.61
C GLY A 59 14.06 14.67 -5.60
N LEU A 60 14.48 14.33 -6.81
CA LEU A 60 13.63 13.69 -7.83
C LEU A 60 13.16 12.30 -7.37
N TRP A 61 14.08 11.46 -6.88
CA TRP A 61 13.75 10.11 -6.42
C TRP A 61 12.79 10.13 -5.23
N VAL A 62 12.93 11.10 -4.31
CA VAL A 62 11.98 11.30 -3.21
C VAL A 62 10.58 11.66 -3.72
N ALA A 63 10.49 12.46 -4.79
CA ALA A 63 9.22 12.83 -5.39
C ALA A 63 8.54 11.62 -6.07
N GLU A 64 9.28 10.82 -6.84
CA GLU A 64 8.77 9.62 -7.51
C GLU A 64 8.29 8.57 -6.50
N ILE A 65 9.07 8.29 -5.45
CA ILE A 65 8.67 7.33 -4.40
C ILE A 65 7.39 7.78 -3.69
N ARG A 66 7.23 9.10 -3.48
CA ARG A 66 6.00 9.64 -2.88
C ARG A 66 4.79 9.42 -3.78
N GLU A 67 4.92 9.69 -5.07
CA GLU A 67 3.84 9.49 -6.04
C GLU A 67 3.44 8.01 -6.11
N LEU A 68 4.44 7.12 -6.22
CA LEU A 68 4.21 5.68 -6.22
C LEU A 68 3.52 5.17 -4.93
N ALA A 69 3.84 5.77 -3.78
CA ALA A 69 3.19 5.43 -2.52
C ALA A 69 1.70 5.82 -2.50
N TYR A 70 1.35 6.98 -3.09
CA TYR A 70 -0.04 7.40 -3.23
C TYR A 70 -0.79 6.49 -4.21
N ASP A 71 -0.22 6.20 -5.38
CA ASP A 71 -0.83 5.27 -6.34
C ASP A 71 -1.08 3.89 -5.70
N THR A 72 -0.15 3.43 -4.87
CA THR A 72 -0.30 2.16 -4.13
C THR A 72 -1.46 2.23 -3.13
N GLU A 73 -1.58 3.32 -2.38
CA GLU A 73 -2.67 3.51 -1.43
C GLU A 73 -4.04 3.50 -2.12
N ASP A 74 -4.17 4.22 -3.24
CA ASP A 74 -5.40 4.29 -4.04
C ASP A 74 -5.82 2.90 -4.58
N VAL A 75 -4.87 2.13 -5.13
CA VAL A 75 -5.14 0.78 -5.65
C VAL A 75 -5.57 -0.19 -4.53
N VAL A 76 -4.91 -0.11 -3.37
CA VAL A 76 -5.23 -0.97 -2.23
C VAL A 76 -6.58 -0.61 -1.62
N GLU A 77 -6.93 0.68 -1.57
CA GLU A 77 -8.25 1.14 -1.14
C GLU A 77 -9.35 0.69 -2.12
N GLU A 78 -9.14 0.84 -3.44
CA GLU A 78 -10.09 0.36 -4.45
C GLU A 78 -10.32 -1.15 -4.31
N PHE A 79 -9.24 -1.91 -4.13
CA PHE A 79 -9.32 -3.35 -3.91
C PHE A 79 -10.12 -3.69 -2.65
N ALA A 80 -9.85 -3.01 -1.53
CA ALA A 80 -10.57 -3.18 -0.28
C ALA A 80 -12.08 -2.91 -0.41
N LEU A 81 -12.45 -1.82 -1.09
CA LEU A 81 -13.85 -1.49 -1.40
C LEU A 81 -14.53 -2.58 -2.23
N LYS A 82 -13.82 -3.16 -3.20
CA LYS A 82 -14.32 -4.26 -4.03
C LYS A 82 -14.55 -5.54 -3.23
N ILE A 83 -13.72 -5.83 -2.21
CA ILE A 83 -13.95 -6.95 -1.27
C ILE A 83 -15.20 -6.68 -0.42
N GLY A 84 -15.26 -5.50 0.20
CA GLY A 84 -16.36 -5.12 1.08
C GLY A 84 -17.72 -5.07 0.36
N SER A 85 -17.73 -4.69 -0.91
CA SER A 85 -18.93 -4.70 -1.75
C SER A 85 -19.42 -6.12 -2.08
N LYS A 86 -18.50 -7.07 -2.36
CA LYS A 86 -18.86 -8.48 -2.58
C LYS A 86 -19.46 -9.15 -1.33
N ASN A 87 -19.03 -8.77 -0.13
CA ASN A 87 -19.60 -9.28 1.12
C ASN A 87 -21.02 -8.79 1.42
N LYS A 88 -21.52 -7.75 0.74
CA LYS A 88 -22.92 -7.30 0.86
C LYS A 88 -23.88 -8.02 -0.10
N GLY A 89 -23.36 -8.75 -1.08
CA GLY A 89 -24.17 -9.52 -2.05
C GLY A 89 -24.52 -10.95 -1.61
N GLY A 90 -23.88 -11.48 -0.56
CA GLY A 90 -24.02 -12.89 -0.16
C GLY A 90 -25.06 -13.18 0.94
N LEU A 91 -25.52 -12.16 1.69
CA LEU A 91 -26.42 -12.35 2.84
C LEU A 91 -27.92 -12.21 2.51
N ALA A 92 -28.29 -11.97 1.25
CA ALA A 92 -29.68 -11.76 0.85
C ALA A 92 -30.37 -12.99 0.25
N SER A 93 -29.87 -14.22 0.48
CA SER A 93 -30.53 -15.44 -0.05
C SER A 93 -30.67 -16.59 0.94
N CYS A 94 -30.80 -16.33 2.24
CA CYS A 94 -31.15 -17.37 3.21
C CYS A 94 -32.15 -16.87 4.27
N ILE A 95 -33.28 -16.28 3.86
CA ILE A 95 -34.50 -16.27 4.68
C ILE A 95 -35.70 -16.45 3.74
N LYS A 96 -36.17 -17.69 3.61
CA LYS A 96 -37.54 -18.01 3.27
C LYS A 96 -37.96 -19.25 4.04
#